data_AF-A0A529ULF5-F1
#
_entry.id   AF-A0A529ULF5-F1
#
_cell.length_a   1.000
_cell.length_b   1.000
_cell.length_c   1.000
_cell.angle_alpha   90.00
_cell.angle_beta   90.00
_cell.angle_gamma   90.00
#
_symmetry.space_group_name_H-M   'P 1'
#
loop_
_entity.id
_entity.type
_entity.pdbx_description
1 polymer ?
#
loop_
_entity_poly.entity_id
_entity_poly.type
_entity_poly.pdbx_seq_one_letter_code
_entity_poly.pdbx_strand_id
1 'polypeptide(L)' 'MATLPKKPPTKKLCFVVGPIGSNDSDDRVHADWLLEEIIRPVFDEHFTDFHVERADKIFQSWPYR' A
#
# COMPACT_ATOMS: atom_id res chain seq x y z
N MET A 1 37.56 2.73 10.74
CA MET A 1 36.35 1.92 10.53
C MET A 1 35.33 2.80 9.82
N ALA A 2 35.08 2.54 8.53
CA ALA A 2 34.12 3.31 7.77
C ALA A 2 32.69 2.84 8.11
N THR A 3 31.89 3.71 8.69
CA THR A 3 30.46 3.49 8.90
C THR A 3 29.74 3.58 7.56
N LEU A 4 29.07 2.50 7.15
CA LEU A 4 28.24 2.48 5.94
C LEU A 4 27.03 3.41 6.12
N PRO A 5 26.62 4.15 5.08
CA PRO A 5 25.43 5.01 5.16
C PRO A 5 24.19 4.16 5.42
N LYS A 6 23.50 4.43 6.54
CA LYS A 6 22.25 3.77 6.91
C LYS A 6 21.17 4.19 5.92
N LYS A 7 20.78 3.29 5.01
CA LYS A 7 19.65 3.47 4.09
C LYS A 7 18.44 3.96 4.91
N PRO A 8 17.72 5.01 4.48
CA PRO A 8 16.54 5.47 5.21
C PRO A 8 15.60 4.28 5.45
N PRO A 9 14.95 4.19 6.62
CA PRO A 9 14.05 3.08 6.92
C PRO A 9 12.97 3.06 5.84
N THR A 10 12.99 2.02 5.01
CA THR A 10 11.94 1.80 4.01
C THR A 10 10.67 1.48 4.77
N LYS A 11 9.60 2.25 4.55
CA LYS A 11 8.28 1.98 5.12
C LYS A 11 7.91 0.50 4.91
N LYS A 12 7.32 -0.14 5.92
CA LYS A 12 6.87 -1.52 5.82
C LYS A 12 5.66 -1.58 4.88
N LEU A 13 5.72 -2.43 3.86
CA LEU A 13 4.60 -2.62 2.96
C LEU A 13 3.46 -3.37 3.68
N CYS A 14 2.27 -2.77 3.72
CA CYS A 14 1.02 -3.42 4.10
C CYS A 14 0.19 -3.62 2.85
N PHE A 15 -0.08 -4.87 2.50
CA PHE A 15 -0.86 -5.20 1.31
C PHE A 15 -2.30 -5.55 1.68
N VAL A 16 -3.23 -4.84 1.06
CA VAL A 16 -4.67 -5.06 1.23
C VAL A 16 -5.16 -5.98 0.13
N VAL A 17 -5.75 -7.12 0.52
CA VAL A 17 -6.39 -8.07 -0.39
C VAL A 17 -7.89 -7.85 -0.32
N GLY A 18 -8.47 -7.36 -1.42
CA GLY A 18 -9.90 -7.23 -1.61
C GLY A 18 -10.34 -7.87 -2.93
N PRO A 19 -11.64 -7.89 -3.22
CA PRO A 19 -12.14 -8.29 -4.52
C PRO A 19 -11.41 -7.55 -5.65
N ILE A 20 -10.89 -8.30 -6.63
CA ILE A 20 -10.27 -7.69 -7.82
C ILE A 20 -11.38 -7.09 -8.69
N GLY A 21 -12.49 -7.81 -8.87
CA GLY A 21 -13.60 -7.42 -9.73
C GLY A 21 -13.19 -7.22 -11.20
N SER A 22 -14.16 -6.97 -12.08
CA SER A 22 -13.86 -6.36 -13.38
C SER A 22 -13.64 -4.85 -13.19
N ASN A 23 -13.04 -4.19 -14.19
CA ASN A 23 -13.00 -2.72 -14.21
C ASN A 23 -14.42 -2.17 -14.00
N ASP A 24 -14.52 -1.17 -13.12
CA ASP A 24 -15.77 -0.48 -12.75
C ASP A 24 -16.89 -1.37 -12.17
N SER A 25 -16.59 -2.61 -11.80
CA SER A 25 -17.55 -3.42 -11.04
C SER A 25 -17.75 -2.83 -9.64
N ASP A 26 -18.97 -2.96 -9.10
CA ASP A 26 -19.30 -2.54 -7.75
C ASP A 26 -18.32 -3.13 -6.71
N ASP A 27 -17.92 -4.39 -6.89
CA ASP A 27 -16.94 -5.05 -6.02
C ASP A 27 -15.57 -4.36 -6.04
N ARG A 28 -15.10 -3.93 -7.22
CA ARG A 28 -13.83 -3.22 -7.38
C ARG A 28 -13.92 -1.80 -6.80
N VAL A 29 -15.02 -1.10 -7.07
CA VAL A 29 -15.28 0.25 -6.55
C VAL A 29 -15.35 0.24 -5.03
N HIS A 30 -16.11 -0.68 -4.43
CA HIS A 30 -16.18 -0.80 -2.98
C HIS A 30 -14.84 -1.16 -2.34
N ALA A 31 -14.05 -2.02 -2.98
CA ALA A 31 -12.71 -2.38 -2.49
C ALA A 31 -11.74 -1.19 -2.55
N ASP A 32 -11.80 -0.36 -3.61
CA ASP A 32 -11.01 0.86 -3.70
C ASP A 32 -11.49 1.91 -2.67
N TRP A 33 -12.80 2.08 -2.49
CA TRP A 33 -13.36 3.00 -1.49
C TRP A 33 -12.92 2.66 -0.06
N LEU A 34 -12.95 1.38 0.31
CA LEU A 34 -12.46 0.90 1.61
C LEU A 34 -10.97 1.24 1.81
N LEU A 35 -10.15 1.07 0.77
CA LEU A 35 -8.72 1.39 0.84
C LEU A 35 -8.51 2.90 1.03
N GLU A 36 -9.13 3.71 0.17
CA GLU A 36 -8.87 5.15 0.06
C GLU A 36 -9.47 5.95 1.20
N GLU A 37 -10.70 5.64 1.62
CA GLU A 37 -11.44 6.49 2.56
C GLU A 37 -11.36 5.98 4.01
N ILE A 38 -10.94 4.73 4.24
CA ILE A 38 -10.89 4.15 5.59
C ILE A 38 -9.47 3.70 5.93
N ILE A 39 -8.89 2.78 5.16
CA ILE A 39 -7.62 2.17 5.54
C ILE A 39 -6.48 3.19 5.47
N ARG A 40 -6.36 3.94 4.36
CA ARG A 40 -5.29 4.93 4.18
C ARG A 40 -5.30 6.03 5.26
N PRO A 41 -6.42 6.72 5.54
CA PRO A 41 -6.47 7.76 6.56
C PRO A 41 -6.08 7.25 7.95
N VAL A 42 -6.57 6.07 8.34
CA VAL A 42 -6.24 5.45 9.63
C VAL A 42 -4.76 5.09 9.72
N PHE A 43 -4.16 4.59 8.64
CA PHE A 43 -2.74 4.27 8.60
C PHE A 43 -1.85 5.51 8.58
N ASP A 44 -2.26 6.55 7.86
CA ASP A 44 -1.53 7.82 7.84
C ASP A 44 -1.55 8.51 9.21
N GLU A 45 -2.65 8.40 9.96
CA GLU A 45 -2.77 8.98 11.31
C GLU A 45 -2.03 8.16 12.38
N HIS A 46 -2.17 6.83 12.38
CA HIS A 46 -1.73 5.98 13.49
C HIS A 46 -0.53 5.09 13.19
N PHE A 47 -0.19 4.88 11.91
CA PHE A 47 0.77 3.86 11.46
C PHE A 47 1.70 4.39 10.36
N THR A 48 2.33 5.54 10.60
CA THR A 48 3.20 6.27 9.63
C THR A 48 4.37 5.45 9.07
N ASP A 49 4.77 4.40 9.77
CA ASP A 49 5.85 3.47 9.40
C ASP A 49 5.46 2.52 8.27
N PHE A 50 4.17 2.48 7.91
CA PHE A 50 3.65 1.60 6.87
C PHE A 50 3.34 2.36 5.58
N HIS A 51 3.50 1.65 4.47
CA HIS A 51 3.01 2.03 3.16
C HIS A 51 1.93 1.05 2.77
N VAL A 52 0.69 1.53 2.61
CA VAL A 52 -0.46 0.68 2.32
C VAL A 52 -0.75 0.69 0.83
N GLU A 53 -0.77 -0.49 0.22
CA GLU A 53 -1.08 -0.68 -1.19
C GLU A 53 -2.01 -1.87 -1.41
N ARG A 54 -2.75 -1.83 -2.52
CA ARG A 54 -3.58 -2.96 -2.93
C ARG A 54 -2.73 -4.05 -3.58
N ALA A 55 -3.02 -5.30 -3.25
CA ALA A 55 -2.23 -6.46 -3.70
C ALA A 55 -2.06 -6.53 -5.23
N ASP A 56 -3.11 -6.20 -5.99
CA ASP A 56 -3.10 -6.20 -7.46
C ASP A 56 -2.30 -5.04 -8.08
N LYS A 57 -1.98 -4.00 -7.30
CA LYS A 57 -1.19 -2.83 -7.74
C LYS A 57 0.30 -2.95 -7.40
N ILE A 58 0.70 -3.90 -6.55
CA ILE A 58 2.09 -4.04 -6.04
C ILE A 58 3.11 -4.31 -7.16
N PHE A 59 2.71 -5.05 -8.21
CA PHE A 59 3.63 -5.32 -9.32
C PHE A 59 4.05 -4.05 -10.07
N GLN A 60 3.22 -2.99 -10.03
CA GLN A 60 3.51 -1.71 -10.67
C GLN A 60 4.34 -0.77 -9.79
N SER A 61 4.22 -0.89 -8.46
CA SER A 61 4.89 -0.02 -7.49
C SER A 61 6.26 -0.53 -7.02
N TRP A 62 6.69 -1.72 -7.45
CA TRP A 62 7.98 -2.28 -7.03
C TRP A 62 9.17 -1.64 -7.78
N PRO A 63 10.18 -1.09 -7.07
CA PRO A 63 11.29 -0.35 -7.67
C PRO A 63 12.42 -1.20 -8.29
N TYR A 64 12.28 -2.53 -8.34
CA TYR A 64 13.25 -3.46 -8.97
C TYR A 64 12.70 -4.03 -10.29
N ARG A 65 12.30 -3.14 -11.21
CA ARG A 65 12.11 -3.48 -12.62
C ARG A 65 13.38 -3.18 -13.40
#